data_AF-A0A8C0W2R4-F1
#
_entry.id   AF-A0A8C0W2R4-F1
#
_cell.length_a   1.000
_cell.length_b   1.000
_cell.length_c   1.000
_cell.angle_alpha   90.00
_cell.angle_beta   90.00
_cell.angle_gamma   90.00
#
_symmetry.space_group_name_H-M   'P 1'
#
loop_
_entity.id
_entity.type
_entity.pdbx_description
1 polymer ?
#
loop_
_entity_poly.entity_id
_entity_poly.type
_entity_poly.pdbx_seq_one_letter_code
_entity_poly.pdbx_strand_id
1 'polypeptide(L)'
;MCSLASGTTGGYLAPQQPDLPELSDSGDEAAWEDEDGAEPPHDKQQTPCLFCNRLFTSAEETFSHCKSEHQFNIDNMVHKHGLEFYGYIKLINFIRLKNPTVEYMNSIYNPVPWEKEEYLKPVLEDDLLLQFGKINILYLL
;
A
#
# COMPACT_ATOMS: atom_id res chain seq x y z
N MET A 1 -22.78 -19.09 31.81
CA MET A 1 -23.51 -20.31 32.20
C MET A 1 -24.50 -20.66 31.11
N CYS A 2 -24.17 -21.74 30.40
CA CYS A 2 -24.99 -22.69 29.63
C CYS A 2 -26.14 -22.18 28.73
N SER A 3 -25.86 -22.24 27.42
CA SER A 3 -26.56 -23.01 26.38
C SER A 3 -28.07 -23.18 26.45
N LEU A 4 -28.76 -22.80 25.36
CA LEU A 4 -30.08 -23.32 25.03
C LEU A 4 -29.98 -24.29 23.84
N ALA A 5 -30.72 -25.38 24.02
CA ALA A 5 -30.60 -26.65 23.36
C ALA A 5 -31.46 -26.79 22.10
N SER A 6 -31.01 -27.71 21.26
CA SER A 6 -31.64 -28.37 20.12
C SER A 6 -32.98 -29.04 20.44
N GLY A 7 -33.73 -29.38 19.38
CA GLY A 7 -34.74 -30.43 19.50
C GLY A 7 -35.67 -30.58 18.30
N THR A 8 -35.21 -31.28 17.28
CA THR A 8 -36.00 -31.77 16.13
C THR A 8 -36.38 -33.23 16.37
N THR A 9 -37.67 -33.55 16.28
CA THR A 9 -38.22 -34.91 16.08
C THR A 9 -38.62 -34.98 14.59
N GLY A 10 -38.25 -35.97 13.77
CA GLY A 10 -38.41 -37.41 13.92
C GLY A 10 -39.31 -37.89 12.78
N GLY A 11 -38.75 -38.62 11.80
CA GLY A 11 -39.50 -39.15 10.66
C GLY A 11 -38.73 -40.28 9.97
N TYR A 12 -39.32 -41.48 9.99
CA TYR A 12 -38.77 -42.78 9.59
C TYR A 12 -38.81 -43.01 8.06
N LEU A 13 -37.85 -43.79 7.52
CA LEU A 13 -38.04 -45.06 6.75
C LEU A 13 -36.72 -45.48 6.06
N ALA A 14 -36.29 -46.73 6.28
CA ALA A 14 -35.39 -47.51 5.40
C ALA A 14 -36.28 -48.39 4.48
N PRO A 15 -35.80 -49.07 3.40
CA PRO A 15 -34.44 -49.57 3.15
C PRO A 15 -33.96 -49.53 1.68
N GLN A 16 -32.71 -50.00 1.46
CA GLN A 16 -32.15 -50.67 0.27
C GLN A 16 -30.79 -50.10 -0.14
N GLN A 17 -29.76 -50.94 -0.02
CA GLN A 17 -28.45 -50.77 -0.65
C GLN A 17 -28.61 -51.02 -2.16
N PRO A 18 -27.92 -50.23 -2.99
CA PRO A 18 -27.23 -50.81 -4.13
C PRO A 18 -25.73 -50.46 -4.09
N ASP A 19 -24.93 -51.51 -4.21
CA ASP A 19 -23.57 -51.49 -4.76
C ASP A 19 -23.56 -50.81 -6.15
N LEU A 20 -22.38 -50.31 -6.56
CA LEU A 20 -21.96 -49.82 -7.91
C LEU A 20 -21.75 -48.29 -8.03
N PRO A 21 -20.80 -47.82 -8.87
CA PRO A 21 -19.48 -48.35 -9.22
C PRO A 21 -18.36 -47.30 -8.99
N GLU A 22 -17.09 -47.72 -8.96
CA GLU A 22 -15.95 -46.79 -9.10
C GLU A 22 -15.98 -46.15 -10.50
N LEU A 23 -16.36 -44.87 -10.56
CA LEU A 23 -16.24 -44.07 -11.76
C LEU A 23 -14.83 -43.49 -11.83
N SER A 24 -13.94 -44.26 -12.44
CA SER A 24 -12.77 -43.72 -13.13
C SER A 24 -13.28 -42.92 -14.32
N ASP A 25 -13.24 -41.59 -14.22
CA ASP A 25 -13.31 -40.71 -15.38
C ASP A 25 -12.00 -39.94 -15.46
N SER A 26 -11.17 -40.41 -16.39
CA SER A 26 -9.97 -39.77 -16.90
C SER A 26 -10.41 -38.52 -17.67
N GLY A 27 -10.76 -37.46 -16.94
CA GLY A 27 -11.02 -36.13 -17.46
C GLY A 27 -9.69 -35.44 -17.76
N ASP A 28 -9.31 -35.54 -19.02
CA ASP A 28 -8.37 -34.72 -19.76
C ASP A 28 -7.87 -33.46 -19.03
N GLU A 29 -6.56 -33.48 -18.77
CA GLU A 29 -5.75 -32.31 -18.51
C GLU A 29 -6.02 -31.27 -19.60
N ALA A 30 -6.90 -30.30 -19.31
CA ALA A 30 -6.90 -29.04 -20.00
C ALA A 30 -5.57 -28.35 -19.67
N ALA A 31 -4.53 -28.76 -20.41
CA ALA A 31 -3.30 -28.03 -20.57
C ALA A 31 -3.72 -26.64 -21.03
N TRP A 32 -3.76 -25.70 -20.09
CA TRP A 32 -3.74 -24.29 -20.40
C TRP A 32 -2.46 -24.10 -21.21
N GLU A 33 -2.61 -24.04 -22.53
CA GLU A 33 -1.52 -23.71 -23.43
C GLU A 33 -0.94 -22.39 -22.92
N ASP A 34 0.29 -22.46 -22.43
CA ASP A 34 1.13 -21.30 -22.12
C ASP A 34 1.27 -20.49 -23.40
N GLU A 35 0.31 -19.62 -23.68
CA GLU A 35 0.45 -18.59 -24.69
C GLU A 35 1.42 -17.55 -24.13
N ASP A 36 2.69 -17.79 -24.42
CA ASP A 36 3.79 -16.83 -24.38
C ASP A 36 3.33 -15.55 -25.09
N GLY A 37 2.80 -14.62 -24.30
CA GLY A 37 2.23 -13.39 -24.78
C GLY A 37 2.67 -12.26 -23.88
N ALA A 38 3.99 -12.07 -23.77
CA ALA A 38 4.69 -10.92 -23.19
C ALA A 38 3.78 -10.01 -22.37
N GLU A 39 3.86 -10.12 -21.04
CA GLU A 39 3.27 -9.16 -20.10
C GLU A 39 3.46 -7.76 -20.72
N PRO A 40 2.37 -7.03 -21.07
CA PRO A 40 2.51 -5.68 -21.60
C PRO A 40 3.41 -4.95 -20.61
N PRO A 41 4.41 -4.16 -21.05
CA PRO A 41 5.36 -3.54 -20.14
C PRO A 41 4.54 -2.81 -19.08
N HIS A 42 4.42 -3.43 -17.91
CA HIS A 42 3.69 -2.86 -16.80
C HIS A 42 4.48 -1.58 -16.57
N ASP A 43 3.88 -0.43 -16.89
CA ASP A 43 4.52 0.85 -16.68
C ASP A 43 4.98 0.82 -15.23
N LYS A 44 6.28 0.62 -15.04
CA LYS A 44 6.82 0.33 -13.71
C LYS A 44 6.48 1.55 -12.90
N GLN A 45 5.60 1.42 -11.91
CA GLN A 45 5.09 2.55 -11.15
C GLN A 45 6.26 3.45 -10.73
N GLN A 46 6.18 4.74 -11.04
CA GLN A 46 7.22 5.71 -10.72
C GLN A 46 6.64 6.84 -9.88
N THR A 47 7.49 7.46 -9.07
CA THR A 47 7.15 8.69 -8.35
C THR A 47 8.22 9.77 -8.61
N PRO A 48 7.83 11.04 -8.76
CA PRO A 48 8.79 12.13 -8.87
C PRO A 48 9.50 12.41 -7.55
N CYS A 49 10.69 13.00 -7.61
CA CYS A 49 11.33 13.66 -6.47
C CYS A 49 10.42 14.74 -5.87
N LEU A 50 10.55 14.98 -4.57
CA LEU A 50 9.85 16.04 -3.87
C LEU A 50 10.22 17.46 -4.32
N PHE A 51 11.43 17.66 -4.85
CA PHE A 51 11.99 18.99 -5.16
C PHE A 51 12.45 19.17 -6.61
N CYS A 52 12.38 18.13 -7.45
CA CYS A 52 12.74 18.21 -8.86
C CYS A 52 11.93 17.21 -9.72
N ASN A 53 12.15 17.24 -11.04
CA ASN A 53 11.37 16.44 -11.99
C ASN A 53 11.94 15.03 -12.26
N ARG A 54 12.91 14.56 -11.47
CA ARG A 54 13.46 13.20 -11.62
C ARG A 54 12.45 12.17 -11.13
N LEU A 55 12.26 11.09 -11.88
CA LEU A 55 11.37 9.98 -11.55
C LEU A 55 12.18 8.78 -11.03
N PHE A 56 11.60 8.05 -10.08
CA PHE A 56 12.22 6.88 -9.46
C PHE A 56 11.23 5.73 -9.35
N THR A 57 11.75 4.51 -9.30
CA THR A 57 10.95 3.28 -9.24
C THR A 57 10.63 2.83 -7.81
N SER A 58 11.17 3.50 -6.80
CA SER A 58 10.85 3.25 -5.40
C SER A 58 10.89 4.51 -4.54
N ALA A 59 10.26 4.46 -3.37
CA ALA A 59 10.29 5.55 -2.42
C ALA A 59 11.69 5.73 -1.82
N GLU A 60 12.38 4.62 -1.56
CA GLU A 60 13.74 4.57 -1.02
C GLU A 60 14.74 5.25 -1.97
N GLU A 61 14.66 4.96 -3.27
CA GLU A 61 15.47 5.64 -4.29
C GLU A 61 15.19 7.15 -4.29
N THR A 62 13.91 7.53 -4.21
CA THR A 62 13.49 8.93 -4.17
C THR A 62 14.04 9.64 -2.93
N PHE A 63 13.96 9.03 -1.75
CA PHE A 63 14.46 9.61 -0.51
C PHE A 63 15.98 9.67 -0.46
N SER A 64 16.67 8.64 -0.96
CA SER A 64 18.12 8.66 -1.14
C SER A 64 18.55 9.84 -2.01
N HIS A 65 17.86 10.05 -3.13
CA HIS A 65 18.09 11.21 -4.01
C HIS A 65 17.80 12.56 -3.32
N CYS A 66 16.69 12.67 -2.59
CA CYS A 66 16.38 13.88 -1.81
C CYS A 66 17.48 14.20 -0.79
N LYS A 67 18.07 13.17 -0.18
CA LYS A 67 19.13 13.33 0.80
C LYS A 67 20.46 13.75 0.16
N SER A 68 20.87 13.13 -0.95
CA SER A 68 22.16 13.41 -1.58
C SER A 68 22.15 14.73 -2.36
N GLU A 69 21.13 14.95 -3.19
CA GLU A 69 21.10 16.08 -4.12
C GLU A 69 20.45 17.33 -3.53
N HIS A 70 19.44 17.14 -2.66
CA HIS A 70 18.67 18.23 -2.07
C HIS A 70 18.96 18.44 -0.58
N GLN A 71 19.82 17.63 0.05
CA GLN A 71 20.12 17.70 1.49
C GLN A 71 18.85 17.73 2.37
N PHE A 72 17.78 17.07 1.88
CA PHE A 72 16.53 16.90 2.59
C PHE A 72 16.41 15.46 3.05
N ASN A 73 16.29 15.25 4.36
CA ASN A 73 16.13 13.93 4.95
C ASN A 73 14.72 13.78 5.54
N ILE A 74 13.91 12.91 4.91
CA ILE A 74 12.53 12.66 5.34
C ILE A 74 12.47 12.07 6.75
N ASP A 75 13.39 11.18 7.10
CA ASP A 75 13.45 10.54 8.43
C ASP A 75 13.62 11.60 9.52
N ASN A 76 14.53 12.56 9.29
CA ASN A 76 14.74 13.67 10.21
C ASN A 76 13.46 14.51 10.38
N MET A 77 12.65 14.66 9.33
CA MET A 77 11.39 15.41 9.43
C MET A 77 10.32 14.64 10.21
N VAL A 78 10.23 13.33 9.98
CA VAL A 78 9.33 12.45 10.74
C VAL A 78 9.67 12.50 12.22
N HIS A 79 10.93 12.27 12.59
CA HIS A 79 11.36 12.30 13.99
C HIS A 79 11.26 13.71 14.61
N LYS A 80 11.74 14.76 13.93
CA LYS A 80 11.76 16.14 14.46
C LYS A 80 10.36 16.64 14.80
N HIS A 81 9.36 16.27 14.00
CA HIS A 81 7.98 16.74 14.17
C HIS A 81 7.05 15.67 14.77
N GLY A 82 7.57 14.49 15.16
CA GLY A 82 6.77 13.41 15.72
C GLY A 82 5.63 12.96 14.80
N LEU A 83 5.92 12.83 13.50
CA LEU A 83 4.89 12.59 12.50
C LEU A 83 4.43 11.13 12.54
N GLU A 84 3.20 10.92 12.99
CA GLU A 84 2.50 9.65 12.78
C GLU A 84 2.03 9.53 11.32
N PHE A 85 1.41 8.40 10.97
CA PHE A 85 1.03 8.07 9.59
C PHE A 85 0.34 9.23 8.84
N TYR A 86 -0.71 9.82 9.40
CA TYR A 86 -1.41 10.92 8.74
C TYR A 86 -0.59 12.21 8.68
N GLY A 87 0.26 12.47 9.68
CA GLY A 87 1.19 13.61 9.67
C GLY A 87 2.20 13.51 8.52
N TYR A 88 2.72 12.31 8.27
CA TYR A 88 3.58 12.03 7.13
C TYR A 88 2.89 12.22 5.78
N ILE A 89 1.67 11.70 5.63
CA ILE A 89 0.87 11.90 4.40
C ILE A 89 0.69 13.40 4.13
N LYS A 90 0.33 14.16 5.16
CA LYS A 90 0.17 15.62 5.06
C LYS A 90 1.48 16.32 4.66
N LEU A 91 2.61 15.93 5.25
CA LEU A 91 3.94 16.48 4.90
C LEU A 91 4.26 16.26 3.42
N ILE A 92 4.14 15.02 2.93
CA ILE A 92 4.44 14.69 1.52
C ILE A 92 3.54 15.50 0.60
N ASN A 93 2.22 15.47 0.83
CA ASN A 93 1.26 16.20 0.00
C ASN A 93 1.46 17.72 0.07
N PHE A 94 1.87 18.27 1.22
CA PHE A 94 2.24 19.68 1.33
C PHE A 94 3.40 20.03 0.41
N ILE A 95 4.47 19.24 0.41
CA ILE A 95 5.63 19.50 -0.46
C ILE A 95 5.22 19.40 -1.94
N ARG A 96 4.44 18.38 -2.30
CA ARG A 96 3.91 18.20 -3.66
C ARG A 96 3.05 19.39 -4.11
N LEU A 97 2.15 19.88 -3.25
CA LEU A 97 1.16 20.90 -3.60
C LEU A 97 1.72 22.32 -3.56
N LYS A 98 2.64 22.60 -2.64
CA LYS A 98 3.16 23.96 -2.41
C LYS A 98 4.53 24.20 -3.01
N ASN A 99 5.23 23.13 -3.42
CA ASN A 99 6.58 23.17 -3.98
C ASN A 99 7.52 24.10 -3.19
N PRO A 100 7.60 23.96 -1.85
CA PRO A 100 8.47 24.78 -1.03
C PRO A 100 9.95 24.55 -1.37
N THR A 101 10.79 25.51 -1.03
CA THR A 101 12.25 25.31 -1.12
C THR A 101 12.73 24.36 -0.02
N VAL A 102 13.87 23.71 -0.28
CA VAL A 102 14.54 22.85 0.71
C VAL A 102 14.89 23.65 1.97
N GLU A 103 15.39 24.88 1.80
CA GLU A 103 15.77 25.74 2.91
C GLU A 103 14.57 26.04 3.80
N TYR A 104 13.41 26.33 3.19
CA TYR A 104 12.17 26.50 3.92
C TYR A 104 11.86 25.24 4.72
N MET A 105 11.82 24.07 4.08
CA MET A 105 11.50 22.80 4.74
C MET A 105 12.39 22.50 5.95
N ASN A 106 13.71 22.69 5.79
CA ASN A 106 14.67 22.42 6.87
C ASN A 106 14.55 23.43 8.03
N SER A 107 14.04 24.63 7.78
CA SER A 107 13.86 25.69 8.78
C SER A 107 12.54 25.64 9.56
N ILE A 108 11.62 24.72 9.23
CA ILE A 108 10.28 24.68 9.85
C ILE A 108 10.36 24.30 11.34
N TYR A 109 9.54 24.98 12.13
CA TYR A 109 9.22 24.69 13.52
C TYR A 109 7.70 24.75 13.72
N ASN A 110 7.23 24.48 14.93
CA ASN A 110 5.81 24.55 15.24
C ASN A 110 5.30 26.01 15.22
N PRO A 111 4.08 26.26 14.72
CA PRO A 111 3.16 25.30 14.10
C PRO A 111 3.60 24.89 12.69
N VAL A 112 3.44 23.61 12.34
CA VAL A 112 3.81 23.11 11.02
C VAL A 112 2.80 23.54 9.95
N PRO A 113 3.23 23.84 8.72
CA PRO A 113 2.34 24.39 7.69
C PRO A 113 1.39 23.35 7.07
N TRP A 114 1.57 22.07 7.34
CA TRP A 114 0.79 20.95 6.79
C TRP A 114 -0.30 20.41 7.74
N GLU A 115 -0.73 21.16 8.75
CA GLU A 115 -1.76 20.70 9.71
C GLU A 115 -3.15 20.49 9.07
N LYS A 116 -3.46 21.20 7.99
CA LYS A 116 -4.80 21.24 7.39
C LYS A 116 -5.22 19.89 6.80
N GLU A 117 -6.51 19.59 6.87
CA GLU A 117 -7.09 18.35 6.33
C GLU A 117 -6.99 18.25 4.81
N GLU A 118 -6.88 19.38 4.10
CA GLU A 118 -6.70 19.39 2.63
C GLU A 118 -5.48 18.57 2.17
N TYR A 119 -4.45 18.47 3.01
CA TYR A 119 -3.23 17.71 2.72
C TYR A 119 -3.37 16.19 2.96
N LEU A 120 -4.53 15.70 3.43
CA LEU A 120 -4.81 14.26 3.46
C LEU A 120 -5.17 13.71 2.09
N LYS A 121 -5.58 14.58 1.15
CA LYS A 121 -5.89 14.16 -0.21
C LYS A 121 -4.59 13.97 -1.00
N PRO A 122 -4.35 12.77 -1.60
CA PRO A 122 -3.21 12.55 -2.47
C PRO A 122 -3.16 13.59 -3.59
N VAL A 123 -1.98 14.20 -3.77
CA VAL A 123 -1.73 15.13 -4.88
C VAL A 123 -1.44 14.37 -6.18
N LEU A 124 -0.80 13.21 -6.06
CA LEU A 124 -0.50 12.31 -7.17
C LEU A 124 -1.24 10.99 -6.99
N GLU A 125 -1.74 10.44 -8.09
CA GLU A 125 -2.27 9.09 -8.16
C GLU A 125 -1.12 8.08 -8.01
N ASP A 126 -1.36 6.99 -7.28
CA ASP A 126 -0.37 5.94 -7.01
C ASP A 126 1.00 6.44 -6.53
N ASP A 127 1.04 7.50 -5.70
CA ASP A 127 2.31 8.02 -5.17
C ASP A 127 3.00 6.98 -4.28
N LEU A 128 4.11 6.42 -4.77
CA LEU A 128 4.95 5.48 -4.04
C LEU A 128 5.38 6.02 -2.67
N LEU A 129 5.55 7.34 -2.52
CA LEU A 129 5.93 7.93 -1.23
C LEU A 129 4.79 7.80 -0.21
N LEU A 130 3.54 7.98 -0.62
CA LEU A 130 2.38 7.79 0.28
C LEU A 130 2.16 6.30 0.61
N GLN A 131 2.46 5.40 -0.33
CA GLN A 131 2.40 3.95 -0.12
C GLN A 131 3.48 3.49 0.87
N PHE A 132 4.69 4.06 0.80
CA PHE A 132 5.77 3.78 1.74
C PHE A 132 5.36 4.06 3.19
N GLY A 133 4.72 5.20 3.45
CA GLY A 133 4.24 5.55 4.79
C GLY A 133 3.27 4.53 5.39
N LYS A 134 2.46 3.85 4.57
CA LYS A 134 1.50 2.83 5.05
C LYS A 134 2.20 1.58 5.59
N ILE A 135 3.33 1.21 4.98
CA ILE A 135 4.03 -0.04 5.26
C ILE A 135 5.16 0.17 6.26
N ASN A 136 5.87 1.31 6.16
CA ASN A 136 7.19 1.45 6.74
C ASN A 136 7.36 2.62 7.72
N ILE A 137 6.33 3.45 7.97
CA ILE A 137 6.51 4.59 8.90
C ILE A 137 6.85 4.14 10.32
N LEU A 138 6.45 2.94 10.71
CA LEU A 138 6.81 2.34 12.00
C LEU A 138 8.32 2.09 12.15
N TYR A 139 9.07 1.97 11.04
CA TYR A 139 10.53 1.84 11.07
C TYR A 139 11.24 3.21 11.12
N LEU A 140 10.49 4.30 10.94
CA LEU A 140 10.97 5.70 10.98
C LEU A 140 10.53 6.45 12.24
N LEU A 141 9.99 5.76 13.24
CA LEU A 141 9.61 6.32 14.54
C LEU A 141 10.53 5.74 15.62
#